data_AF-D9W3E2-F1
#
_entry.id   AF-D9W3E2-F1
#
_cell.length_a   1.000
_cell.length_b   1.000
_cell.length_c   1.000
_cell.angle_alpha   90.00
_cell.angle_beta   90.00
_cell.angle_gamma   90.00
#
_symmetry.space_group_name_H-M   'P 1'
#
loop_
_entity.id
_entity.type
_entity.pdbx_description
1 polymer ?
#
loop_
_entity_poly.entity_id
_entity_poly.type
_entity_poly.pdbx_seq_one_letter_code
_entity_poly.pdbx_strand_id
1 'polypeptide(L)'
;MATAERRGRLPREREDHFMRLPGAQVVSTRALLTARENIRAAIEAKAMICIYGQAGNGKSFAVNASLRELAPKLTRRIQFRARPSTRDLRHELFHALGLQGRPPSHAIEFDRMLRGALEEPHVLVCDEAQWLSKTWCG
;
A
#
# COMPACT_ATOMS: atom_id res chain seq x y z
N MET A 1 -14.53 -6.83 -13.50
CA MET A 1 -13.32 -6.58 -14.30
C MET A 1 -12.57 -5.38 -13.70
N ALA A 2 -11.55 -5.63 -12.87
CA ALA A 2 -10.74 -4.56 -12.30
C ALA A 2 -9.86 -3.96 -13.40
N THR A 3 -10.08 -2.70 -13.76
CA THR A 3 -9.34 -2.00 -14.81
C THR A 3 -7.87 -1.88 -14.43
N ALA A 4 -7.00 -2.15 -15.41
CA ALA A 4 -5.54 -2.14 -15.29
C ALA A 4 -4.95 -0.79 -14.83
N GLU A 5 -5.72 0.31 -14.89
CA GLU A 5 -5.29 1.69 -14.56
C GLU A 5 -5.03 1.98 -13.08
N ARG A 6 -5.27 1.01 -12.18
CA ARG A 6 -5.31 1.23 -10.72
C ARG A 6 -4.28 0.47 -9.91
N ARG A 7 -3.41 -0.35 -10.52
CA ARG A 7 -2.37 -1.05 -9.75
C ARG A 7 -1.42 -0.04 -9.12
N GLY A 8 -1.17 -0.17 -7.82
CA GLY A 8 -0.29 0.73 -7.09
C GLY A 8 -0.92 2.00 -6.54
N ARG A 9 -2.08 2.48 -6.99
CA ARG A 9 -2.66 3.72 -6.42
C ARG A 9 -3.59 3.43 -5.25
N LEU A 10 -3.76 4.41 -4.37
CA LEU A 10 -4.84 4.39 -3.40
C LEU A 10 -6.19 4.28 -4.12
N PRO A 11 -7.19 3.59 -3.53
CA PRO A 11 -8.57 3.66 -4.00
C PRO A 11 -9.03 5.11 -4.15
N ARG A 12 -10.10 5.35 -4.90
CA ARG A 12 -10.72 6.69 -4.93
C ARG A 12 -11.29 6.98 -3.54
N GLU A 13 -11.36 8.24 -3.14
CA GLU A 13 -11.87 8.65 -1.82
C GLU A 13 -13.25 8.06 -1.50
N ARG A 14 -14.18 8.09 -2.46
CA ARG A 14 -15.51 7.46 -2.34
C ARG A 14 -15.47 5.94 -2.08
N GLU A 15 -14.38 5.27 -2.44
CA GLU A 15 -14.19 3.83 -2.28
C GLU A 15 -13.53 3.49 -0.94
N ASP A 16 -13.06 4.49 -0.18
CA ASP A 16 -12.52 4.30 1.16
C ASP A 16 -13.64 3.96 2.16
N HIS A 17 -14.83 4.53 1.96
CA HIS A 17 -16.00 4.26 2.78
C HIS A 17 -16.76 3.01 2.32
N PHE A 18 -17.14 2.15 3.26
CA PHE A 18 -17.84 0.90 2.98
C PHE A 18 -19.17 1.10 2.24
N MET A 19 -20.00 2.04 2.69
CA MET A 19 -21.33 2.29 2.12
C MET A 19 -21.31 3.14 0.84
N ARG A 20 -20.19 3.79 0.51
CA ARG A 20 -20.01 4.62 -0.70
C ARG A 20 -21.11 5.67 -0.91
N LEU A 21 -21.65 6.20 0.20
CA LEU A 21 -22.74 7.16 0.16
C LEU A 21 -22.29 8.47 -0.48
N PRO A 22 -23.03 9.01 -1.47
CA PRO A 22 -22.75 10.32 -2.03
C PRO A 22 -22.76 11.41 -0.95
N GLY A 23 -21.72 12.26 -0.93
CA GLY A 23 -21.62 13.38 0.02
C GLY A 23 -21.26 12.99 1.46
N ALA A 24 -20.99 11.72 1.75
CA ALA A 24 -20.52 11.30 3.07
C ALA A 24 -19.25 12.06 3.48
N GLN A 25 -19.23 12.53 4.72
CA GLN A 25 -18.10 13.27 5.29
C GLN A 25 -17.32 12.39 6.27
N VAL A 26 -16.01 12.59 6.31
CA VAL A 26 -15.12 11.90 7.26
C VAL A 26 -15.29 12.52 8.64
N VAL A 27 -15.71 11.71 9.62
CA VAL A 27 -15.75 12.14 11.02
C VAL A 27 -14.42 11.80 11.68
N SER A 28 -13.76 12.82 12.25
CA SER A 28 -12.48 12.68 12.94
C SER A 28 -12.66 11.98 14.29
N THR A 29 -12.47 10.66 14.30
CA THR A 29 -12.43 9.87 15.54
C THR A 29 -11.03 9.88 16.15
N ARG A 30 -10.92 9.62 17.47
CA ARG A 30 -9.62 9.45 18.14
C ARG A 30 -8.74 8.41 17.43
N ALA A 31 -9.33 7.27 17.03
CA ALA A 31 -8.62 6.22 16.32
C ALA A 31 -8.06 6.69 14.97
N LEU A 32 -8.85 7.46 14.21
CA LEU A 32 -8.39 8.03 12.93
C LEU A 32 -7.23 9.02 13.14
N LEU A 33 -7.34 9.91 14.12
CA LEU A 33 -6.29 10.88 14.44
C LEU A 33 -4.99 10.19 14.89
N THR A 34 -5.09 9.17 15.74
CA THR A 34 -3.94 8.38 16.18
C THR A 34 -3.29 7.62 15.03
N ALA A 35 -4.08 7.01 14.14
CA ALA A 35 -3.55 6.34 12.95
C ALA A 35 -2.79 7.32 12.05
N ARG A 36 -3.35 8.52 11.81
CA ARG A 36 -2.71 9.56 11.00
C ARG A 36 -1.37 9.98 11.59
N GLU A 37 -1.30 10.20 12.90
CA GLU A 37 -0.07 10.63 13.56
C GLU A 37 1.01 9.55 13.53
N ASN A 38 0.63 8.30 13.78
CA ASN A 38 1.57 7.17 13.66
C ASN A 38 2.10 7.01 12.23
N ILE A 39 1.23 7.19 11.22
CA ILE A 39 1.63 7.15 9.80
C ILE A 39 2.58 8.30 9.48
N ARG A 40 2.30 9.52 9.95
CA ARG A 40 3.20 10.68 9.78
C ARG A 40 4.58 10.38 10.36
N ALA A 41 4.64 9.96 11.62
CA ALA A 41 5.89 9.64 12.29
C ALA A 41 6.66 8.52 11.57
N ALA A 42 5.97 7.50 11.06
CA ALA A 42 6.59 6.44 10.28
C ALA A 42 7.19 6.94 8.95
N ILE A 43 6.49 7.83 8.24
CA ILE A 43 6.98 8.44 7.00
C ILE A 43 8.23 9.28 7.28
N GLU A 44 8.19 10.13 8.31
CA GLU A 44 9.30 11.00 8.71
C GLU A 44 10.54 10.19 9.12
N ALA A 45 10.33 9.11 9.86
CA ALA A 45 11.39 8.19 10.30
C ALA A 45 11.85 7.20 9.21
N LYS A 46 11.23 7.19 8.02
CA LYS A 46 11.42 6.16 6.98
C LYS A 46 11.28 4.73 7.54
N ALA A 47 10.33 4.53 8.45
CA ALA A 47 10.14 3.31 9.19
C ALA A 47 8.95 2.49 8.65
N MET A 48 8.88 1.22 9.07
CA MET A 48 7.73 0.35 8.83
C MET A 48 6.85 0.30 10.08
N ILE A 49 5.54 0.45 9.89
CA ILE A 49 4.52 0.26 10.93
C ILE A 49 3.45 -0.72 10.45
N CYS A 50 2.77 -1.36 11.41
CA CYS A 50 1.63 -2.23 11.15
C CYS A 50 0.37 -1.67 11.83
N ILE A 51 -0.70 -1.50 11.05
CA ILE A 51 -2.01 -1.12 11.57
C ILE A 51 -2.87 -2.38 11.66
N TYR A 52 -3.14 -2.84 12.88
CA TYR A 52 -3.84 -4.09 13.16
C TYR A 52 -5.19 -3.86 13.86
N GLY A 53 -6.06 -4.88 13.84
CA GLY A 53 -7.38 -4.86 14.46
C GLY A 53 -8.41 -5.66 13.65
N GLN A 54 -9.61 -5.87 14.20
CA GLN A 54 -10.66 -6.66 13.55
C GLN A 54 -11.12 -6.04 12.21
N ALA A 55 -11.61 -6.88 11.29
CA ALA A 55 -12.21 -6.44 10.04
C ALA A 55 -13.44 -5.56 10.32
N GLY A 56 -13.70 -4.57 9.46
CA GLY A 56 -14.82 -3.63 9.63
C GLY A 56 -14.53 -2.39 10.49
N ASN A 57 -13.46 -2.37 11.29
CA ASN A 57 -13.14 -1.23 12.17
C ASN A 57 -12.48 -0.03 11.47
N GLY A 58 -12.57 0.08 10.14
CA GLY A 58 -12.07 1.24 9.40
C GLY A 58 -10.56 1.35 9.26
N LYS A 59 -9.78 0.27 9.45
CA LYS A 59 -8.31 0.30 9.27
C LYS A 59 -7.88 0.77 7.88
N SER A 60 -8.40 0.13 6.84
CA SER A 60 -8.10 0.49 5.45
C SER A 60 -8.56 1.91 5.14
N PHE A 61 -9.71 2.32 5.69
CA PHE A 61 -10.20 3.69 5.60
C PHE A 61 -9.21 4.69 6.23
N ALA A 62 -8.77 4.44 7.47
CA ALA A 62 -7.85 5.33 8.18
C ALA A 62 -6.49 5.45 7.48
N VAL A 63 -5.95 4.35 6.97
CA VAL A 63 -4.70 4.35 6.18
C VAL A 63 -4.87 5.15 4.90
N ASN A 64 -5.92 4.88 4.11
CA ASN A 64 -6.12 5.55 2.83
C ASN A 64 -6.38 7.05 2.99
N ALA A 65 -7.25 7.44 3.94
CA ALA A 65 -7.54 8.84 4.23
C ALA A 65 -6.28 9.60 4.67
N SER A 66 -5.50 9.01 5.60
CA SER A 66 -4.26 9.63 6.08
C SER A 66 -3.22 9.79 4.98
N LEU A 67 -3.00 8.76 4.16
CA LEU A 67 -1.99 8.80 3.09
C LEU A 67 -2.39 9.70 1.92
N ARG A 68 -3.70 9.90 1.70
CA ARG A 68 -4.21 10.86 0.72
C ARG A 68 -3.84 12.29 1.10
N GLU A 69 -3.82 12.61 2.39
CA GLU A 69 -3.36 13.91 2.90
C GLU A 69 -1.83 14.00 2.97
N LEU A 70 -1.19 12.99 3.56
CA LEU A 70 0.24 13.06 3.93
C LEU A 70 1.19 12.78 2.75
N ALA A 71 0.85 11.83 1.88
CA ALA A 71 1.77 11.34 0.84
C ALA A 71 1.06 10.91 -0.47
N PRO A 72 0.17 11.74 -1.05
CA PRO A 72 -0.68 11.33 -2.17
C PRO A 72 0.09 10.89 -3.43
N LYS A 73 1.27 11.47 -3.66
CA LYS A 73 2.10 11.18 -4.84
C LYS A 73 3.05 10.00 -4.63
N LEU A 74 3.53 9.81 -3.40
CA LEU A 74 4.53 8.80 -3.02
C LEU A 74 3.91 7.45 -2.65
N THR A 75 2.61 7.43 -2.35
CA THR A 75 1.94 6.21 -1.90
C THR A 75 1.80 5.20 -3.04
N ARG A 76 2.25 3.96 -2.77
CA ARG A 76 2.08 2.79 -3.62
C ARG A 76 1.43 1.63 -2.86
N ARG A 77 0.26 1.17 -3.28
CA ARG A 77 -0.47 0.07 -2.65
C ARG A 77 -0.20 -1.26 -3.34
N ILE A 78 0.13 -2.25 -2.53
CA ILE A 78 0.37 -3.63 -2.93
C ILE A 78 -0.64 -4.49 -2.20
N GLN A 79 -1.30 -5.38 -2.93
CA GLN A 79 -2.24 -6.33 -2.36
C GLN A 79 -1.72 -7.75 -2.58
N PHE A 80 -1.48 -8.46 -1.49
CA PHE A 80 -1.09 -9.85 -1.57
C PHE A 80 -2.31 -10.75 -1.70
N ARG A 81 -2.30 -11.61 -2.72
CA ARG A 81 -3.17 -12.79 -2.76
C ARG A 81 -2.59 -13.85 -1.82
N ALA A 82 -3.42 -14.78 -1.38
CA ALA A 82 -3.04 -15.78 -0.38
C ALA A 82 -1.68 -16.44 -0.68
N ARG A 83 -0.71 -16.25 0.23
CA ARG A 83 0.67 -16.77 0.17
C ARG A 83 1.40 -16.46 -1.15
N PRO A 84 1.74 -15.19 -1.40
CA PRO A 84 2.44 -14.81 -2.63
C PRO A 84 3.83 -15.45 -2.67
N SER A 85 4.22 -15.95 -3.83
CA SER A 85 5.61 -16.35 -4.08
C SER A 85 6.51 -15.11 -4.23
N THR A 86 7.82 -15.30 -4.21
CA THR A 86 8.76 -14.19 -4.46
C THR A 86 8.61 -13.61 -5.86
N ARG A 87 8.24 -14.45 -6.82
CA ARG A 87 7.91 -14.01 -8.17
C ARG A 87 6.68 -13.11 -8.16
N ASP A 88 5.64 -13.47 -7.42
CA ASP A 88 4.41 -12.66 -7.34
C ASP A 88 4.69 -11.29 -6.71
N LEU A 89 5.50 -11.22 -5.65
CA LEU A 89 5.90 -9.95 -5.05
C LEU A 89 6.61 -9.05 -6.07
N ARG A 90 7.58 -9.59 -6.83
CA ARG A 90 8.30 -8.80 -7.85
C ARG A 90 7.35 -8.22 -8.88
N HIS A 91 6.36 -9.00 -9.33
CA HIS A 91 5.37 -8.54 -10.30
C HIS A 91 4.44 -7.49 -9.68
N GLU A 92 3.98 -7.70 -8.46
CA GLU A 92 3.14 -6.71 -7.78
C GLU A 92 3.89 -5.41 -7.50
N LEU A 93 5.17 -5.46 -7.12
CA LEU A 93 6.03 -4.28 -7.02
C LEU A 93 6.24 -3.58 -8.36
N PHE A 94 6.55 -4.33 -9.42
CA PHE A 94 6.72 -3.80 -10.77
C PHE A 94 5.49 -2.99 -11.20
N HIS A 95 4.31 -3.58 -11.02
CA HIS A 95 3.06 -2.92 -11.36
C HIS A 95 2.71 -1.78 -10.41
N ALA A 96 2.94 -1.94 -9.11
CA ALA A 96 2.63 -0.91 -8.13
C ALA A 96 3.49 0.33 -8.35
N LEU A 97 4.79 0.16 -8.61
CA LEU A 97 5.72 1.26 -8.88
C LEU A 97 5.48 1.93 -10.24
N GLY A 98 4.67 1.34 -11.12
CA GLY A 98 4.38 1.88 -12.45
C GLY A 98 5.56 1.78 -13.41
N LEU A 99 6.39 0.75 -13.23
CA LEU A 99 7.56 0.52 -14.08
C LEU A 99 7.13 0.20 -15.51
N GLN A 100 7.85 0.79 -16.46
CA GLN A 100 7.56 0.65 -17.87
C GLN A 100 8.24 -0.58 -18.47
N GLY A 101 7.70 -1.08 -19.57
CA GLY A 101 8.25 -2.23 -20.29
C GLY A 101 7.77 -3.57 -19.75
N ARG A 102 8.58 -4.62 -19.96
CA ARG A 102 8.26 -5.99 -19.54
C ARG A 102 9.05 -6.37 -18.29
N PRO A 103 8.44 -7.07 -17.32
CA PRO A 103 9.17 -7.64 -16.19
C PRO A 103 10.35 -8.51 -16.67
N PRO A 104 11.55 -8.36 -16.10
CA PRO A 104 12.69 -9.21 -16.42
C PRO A 104 12.40 -10.69 -16.16
N SER A 105 12.94 -11.55 -17.02
CA SER A 105 12.79 -13.01 -16.86
C SER A 105 13.73 -13.60 -15.81
N HIS A 106 14.89 -12.97 -15.60
CA HIS A 106 15.89 -13.40 -14.62
C HIS A 106 15.73 -12.67 -13.29
N ALA A 107 15.76 -13.42 -12.19
CA ALA A 107 15.52 -12.89 -10.84
C ALA A 107 16.51 -11.78 -10.44
N ILE A 108 17.80 -11.93 -10.78
CA ILE A 108 18.85 -10.97 -10.43
C ILE A 108 18.60 -9.61 -11.10
N GLU A 109 18.27 -9.63 -12.40
CA GLU A 109 17.96 -8.43 -13.17
C GLU A 109 16.69 -7.75 -12.65
N PHE A 110 15.69 -8.55 -12.29
CA PHE A 110 14.46 -8.05 -11.71
C PHE A 110 14.72 -7.35 -10.36
N ASP A 111 15.49 -7.99 -9.47
CA ASP A 111 15.82 -7.42 -8.16
C ASP A 111 16.65 -6.13 -8.30
N ARG A 112 17.56 -6.06 -9.28
CA ARG A 112 18.31 -4.83 -9.58
C ARG A 112 17.40 -3.71 -10.07
N MET A 113 16.46 -4.01 -10.97
CA MET A 113 15.48 -3.04 -11.45
C MET A 113 14.61 -2.51 -10.31
N LEU A 114 14.09 -3.39 -9.46
CA LEU A 114 13.25 -2.99 -8.33
C LEU A 114 14.03 -2.16 -7.31
N ARG A 115 15.28 -2.54 -7.00
CA ARG A 115 16.15 -1.72 -6.13
C ARG A 115 16.35 -0.32 -6.67
N GLY A 116 16.70 -0.19 -7.95
CA GLY A 116 16.87 1.13 -8.59
C GLY A 116 15.59 1.97 -8.54
N ALA A 117 14.42 1.35 -8.75
CA ALA A 117 13.13 2.06 -8.62
C ALA A 117 12.80 2.50 -7.19
N LEU A 118 13.32 1.79 -6.19
CA LEU A 118 13.12 2.06 -4.76
C LEU A 118 14.19 2.99 -4.16
N GLU A 119 15.15 3.47 -4.96
CA GLU A 119 16.07 4.54 -4.53
C GLU A 119 15.33 5.86 -4.31
N GLU A 120 14.29 6.11 -5.11
CA GLU A 120 13.34 7.20 -4.89
C GLU A 120 12.44 6.92 -3.67
N PRO A 121 12.08 7.91 -2.85
CA PRO A 121 11.19 7.70 -1.70
C PRO A 121 9.79 7.24 -2.10
N HIS A 122 9.32 6.13 -1.52
CA HIS A 122 7.94 5.65 -1.66
C HIS A 122 7.33 5.33 -0.30
N VAL A 123 6.00 5.42 -0.22
CA VAL A 123 5.23 4.86 0.91
C VAL A 123 4.53 3.60 0.43
N LEU A 124 5.06 2.43 0.76
CA LEU A 124 4.49 1.14 0.38
C LEU A 124 3.39 0.73 1.36
N VAL A 125 2.18 0.53 0.87
CA VAL A 125 1.05 0.02 1.64
C VAL A 125 0.82 -1.44 1.29
N CYS A 126 1.21 -2.33 2.18
CA CYS A 126 1.00 -3.77 2.06
C CYS A 126 -0.32 -4.16 2.71
N ASP A 127 -1.34 -4.47 1.91
CA ASP A 127 -2.61 -4.96 2.41
C ASP A 127 -2.58 -6.47 2.66
N GLU A 128 -3.30 -6.92 3.67
CA GLU A 128 -3.36 -8.32 4.09
C GLU A 128 -1.95 -8.92 4.33
N ALA A 129 -1.08 -8.15 4.99
CA ALA A 129 0.33 -8.50 5.21
C ALA A 129 0.55 -9.84 5.94
N GLN A 130 -0.47 -10.38 6.63
CA GLN A 130 -0.40 -11.71 7.23
C GLN A 130 -0.23 -12.86 6.22
N TRP A 131 -0.45 -12.59 4.93
CA TRP A 131 -0.15 -13.56 3.87
C TRP A 131 1.33 -13.61 3.49
N LEU A 132 2.13 -12.63 3.92
CA LEU A 132 3.58 -12.67 3.73
C LEU A 132 4.17 -13.82 4.56
N SER A 133 5.07 -14.56 3.95
CA SER A 133 5.72 -15.69 4.60
C SER A 133 6.69 -15.19 5.69
N LYS A 134 6.95 -16.04 6.70
CA LYS A 134 7.92 -15.75 7.78
C LYS A 134 9.35 -15.55 7.28
N THR A 135 9.72 -16.10 6.12
CA THR A 135 11.08 -16.01 5.57
C THR A 135 11.41 -14.64 4.97
N TRP A 136 10.49 -13.68 5.02
CA TRP A 136 10.62 -12.37 4.37
C TRP A 136 11.04 -11.23 5.31
N CYS A 137 10.94 -11.42 6.62
CA CYS A 137 11.36 -10.44 7.62
C CYS A 137 12.75 -10.74 8.20
N GLY A 138 13.55 -11.56 7.51
CA GLY A 138 14.91 -11.95 7.88
C GLY A 138 15.95 -11.19 7.09
#